data_AF-A0A962TR14-F1
#
_entry.id   AF-A0A962TR14-F1
#
_cell.length_a   1.000
_cell.length_b   1.000
_cell.length_c   1.000
_cell.angle_alpha   90.00
_cell.angle_beta   90.00
_cell.angle_gamma   90.00
#
_symmetry.space_group_name_H-M   'P 1'
#
loop_
_entity.id
_entity.type
_entity.pdbx_description
1 polymer ?
#
loop_
_entity_poly.entity_id
_entity_poly.type
_entity_poly.pdbx_seq_one_letter_code
_entity_poly.pdbx_strand_id
1 'polypeptide(L)'
;MSKQKPETILSPDTTVALKELVAMSRSLITFAETETQALVMGDLMRFALTQQDKDKMARRYALASNEFRRRINEFRGCNSALLMQLEGLQKQLKEKTQEANVLVDQVKRRSRANTRATLFTAQEMGQRAAFPQAVNKDEATTKERAAS
;
A
#
# COMPACT_ATOMS: atom_id res chain seq x y z
N MET A 1 -32.40 -10.00 23.80
CA MET A 1 -31.37 -10.04 22.74
C MET A 1 -32.01 -9.65 21.42
N SER A 2 -31.92 -8.38 21.04
CA SER A 2 -32.48 -7.89 19.78
C SER A 2 -31.64 -8.43 18.62
N LYS A 3 -32.22 -9.34 17.82
CA LYS A 3 -31.63 -9.79 16.56
C LYS A 3 -31.58 -8.59 15.62
N GLN A 4 -30.43 -7.92 15.52
CA GLN A 4 -30.21 -6.94 14.45
C GLN A 4 -30.42 -7.66 13.11
N LYS A 5 -31.39 -7.20 12.32
CA LYS A 5 -31.55 -7.64 10.93
C LYS A 5 -30.19 -7.45 10.23
N PRO A 6 -29.69 -8.44 9.48
CA PRO A 6 -28.47 -8.27 8.72
C PRO A 6 -28.68 -7.07 7.79
N GLU A 7 -27.87 -6.04 7.98
CA GLU A 7 -27.89 -4.82 7.18
C GLU A 7 -27.66 -5.22 5.72
N THR A 8 -28.71 -5.13 4.90
CA THR A 8 -28.64 -5.49 3.47
C THR A 8 -27.89 -4.39 2.74
N ILE A 9 -26.72 -4.73 2.21
CA ILE A 9 -25.85 -3.81 1.47
C ILE A 9 -26.27 -3.75 0.00
N LEU A 10 -26.73 -4.88 -0.53
CA LEU A 10 -27.19 -5.01 -1.90
C LEU A 10 -28.69 -4.75 -2.00
N SER A 11 -29.10 -4.19 -3.15
CA SER A 11 -30.50 -4.07 -3.50
C SER A 11 -31.22 -5.43 -3.44
N PRO A 12 -32.53 -5.46 -3.10
CA PRO A 12 -33.33 -6.68 -3.21
C PRO A 12 -33.47 -7.14 -4.67
N ASP A 13 -33.47 -6.21 -5.64
CA ASP A 13 -33.47 -6.53 -7.07
C ASP A 13 -32.10 -7.11 -7.47
N THR A 14 -32.10 -8.33 -8.00
CA THR A 14 -30.90 -9.08 -8.32
C THR A 14 -30.10 -8.48 -9.49
N THR A 15 -30.77 -7.82 -10.45
CA THR A 15 -30.09 -7.13 -11.56
C THR A 15 -29.41 -5.86 -11.05
N VAL A 16 -30.09 -5.10 -10.19
CA VAL A 16 -29.50 -3.91 -9.56
C VAL A 16 -28.34 -4.29 -8.66
N ALA A 17 -28.50 -5.33 -7.82
CA ALA A 17 -27.45 -5.84 -6.95
C ALA A 17 -26.19 -6.30 -7.73
N LEU A 18 -26.36 -6.95 -8.89
CA LEU A 18 -25.22 -7.29 -9.75
C LEU A 18 -24.50 -6.05 -10.29
N LYS A 19 -25.25 -5.03 -10.73
CA LYS A 19 -24.67 -3.76 -11.18
C LYS A 19 -23.93 -3.05 -10.05
N GLU A 20 -24.43 -3.10 -8.83
CA GLU A 20 -23.76 -2.57 -7.64
C GLU A 20 -22.43 -3.28 -7.37
N LEU A 21 -22.40 -4.62 -7.41
CA LEU A 21 -21.16 -5.39 -7.27
C LEU A 21 -20.15 -5.09 -8.38
N VAL A 22 -20.62 -4.97 -9.61
CA VAL A 22 -19.80 -4.58 -10.76
C VAL A 22 -19.19 -3.19 -10.54
N ALA A 23 -19.98 -2.22 -10.09
CA ALA A 23 -19.52 -0.87 -9.81
C ALA A 23 -18.47 -0.87 -8.68
N MET A 24 -18.73 -1.56 -7.57
CA MET A 24 -17.77 -1.69 -6.47
C MET A 24 -16.46 -2.35 -6.92
N SER A 25 -16.54 -3.41 -7.75
CA SER A 25 -15.37 -4.10 -8.29
C SER A 25 -14.52 -3.16 -9.15
N ARG A 26 -15.16 -2.36 -10.01
CA ARG A 26 -14.48 -1.33 -10.82
C ARG A 26 -13.80 -0.29 -9.94
N SER A 27 -14.47 0.22 -8.91
CA SER A 27 -13.87 1.19 -7.99
C SER A 27 -12.64 0.63 -7.30
N LEU A 28 -12.66 -0.64 -6.86
CA LEU A 28 -11.49 -1.28 -6.25
C LEU A 28 -10.33 -1.46 -7.24
N ILE A 29 -10.62 -1.75 -8.51
CA ILE A 29 -9.60 -1.79 -9.57
C ILE A 29 -8.97 -0.41 -9.75
N THR A 30 -9.78 0.65 -9.84
CA THR A 30 -9.28 2.03 -9.96
C THR A 30 -8.42 2.43 -8.76
N PHE A 31 -8.79 2.01 -7.55
CA PHE A 31 -7.93 2.23 -6.37
C PHE A 31 -6.58 1.52 -6.52
N ALA A 32 -6.56 0.25 -6.92
CA ALA A 32 -5.31 -0.50 -7.13
C ALA A 32 -4.42 0.12 -8.22
N GLU A 33 -5.01 0.61 -9.31
CA GLU A 33 -4.30 1.32 -10.38
C GLU A 33 -3.74 2.67 -9.90
N THR A 34 -4.54 3.43 -9.14
CA THR A 34 -4.14 4.73 -8.58
C THR A 34 -3.01 4.57 -7.57
N GLU A 35 -3.08 3.56 -6.70
CA GLU A 35 -2.01 3.22 -5.76
C GLU A 35 -0.73 2.86 -6.50
N THR A 36 -0.84 2.01 -7.52
CA THR A 36 0.29 1.61 -8.36
C THR A 36 0.96 2.82 -8.99
N GLN A 37 0.17 3.73 -9.59
CA GLN A 37 0.68 4.96 -10.18
C GLN A 37 1.36 5.85 -9.12
N ALA A 38 0.73 6.03 -7.96
CA ALA A 38 1.29 6.85 -6.88
C ALA A 38 2.62 6.29 -6.37
N LEU A 39 2.74 4.97 -6.20
CA LEU A 39 3.99 4.31 -5.80
C LEU A 39 5.08 4.45 -6.87
N VAL A 40 4.75 4.33 -8.15
CA VAL A 40 5.69 4.52 -9.27
C VAL A 40 6.20 5.96 -9.32
N MET A 41 5.32 6.94 -9.10
CA MET A 41 5.67 8.36 -9.11
C MET A 41 6.32 8.85 -7.80
N GLY A 42 6.38 8.01 -6.76
CA GLY A 42 6.88 8.40 -5.44
C GLY A 42 5.93 9.35 -4.68
N ASP A 43 4.68 9.49 -5.11
CA ASP A 43 3.67 10.35 -4.48
C ASP A 43 3.03 9.63 -3.29
N LEU A 44 3.74 9.63 -2.16
CA LEU A 44 3.30 8.98 -0.94
C LEU A 44 2.06 9.63 -0.32
N MET A 45 1.83 10.93 -0.57
CA MET A 45 0.64 11.64 -0.09
C MET A 45 -0.62 11.15 -0.80
N ARG A 46 -0.60 11.08 -2.14
CA ARG A 46 -1.70 10.52 -2.91
C ARG A 46 -1.92 9.05 -2.57
N PHE A 47 -0.86 8.28 -2.39
CA PHE A 47 -0.96 6.89 -1.93
C PHE A 47 -1.70 6.78 -0.59
N ALA A 48 -1.32 7.59 0.40
CA ALA A 48 -1.93 7.57 1.74
C ALA A 48 -3.41 7.98 1.72
N LEU A 49 -3.78 9.02 0.98
CA LEU A 49 -5.18 9.44 0.82
C LEU A 49 -6.03 8.32 0.19
N THR A 50 -5.48 7.65 -0.82
CA THR A 50 -6.16 6.57 -1.53
C THR A 50 -6.45 5.36 -0.63
N GLN A 51 -5.61 5.09 0.38
CA GLN A 51 -5.82 3.97 1.32
C GLN A 51 -7.12 4.10 2.12
N GLN A 52 -7.44 5.29 2.62
CA GLN A 52 -8.61 5.48 3.48
C GLN A 52 -9.92 5.19 2.73
N ASP A 53 -10.02 5.71 1.50
CA ASP A 53 -11.19 5.50 0.65
C ASP A 53 -11.29 4.05 0.16
N LYS A 54 -10.15 3.44 -0.18
CA LYS A 54 -10.07 2.03 -0.54
C LYS A 54 -10.53 1.13 0.60
N ASP A 55 -10.11 1.38 1.84
CA ASP A 55 -10.50 0.58 3.00
C ASP A 55 -12.02 0.59 3.22
N LYS A 56 -12.64 1.77 3.11
CA LYS A 56 -14.09 1.92 3.21
C LYS A 56 -14.80 1.12 2.10
N MET A 57 -14.34 1.25 0.85
CA MET A 57 -14.93 0.54 -0.27
C MET A 57 -14.72 -0.98 -0.18
N ALA A 58 -13.53 -1.43 0.24
CA ALA A 58 -13.19 -2.84 0.37
C ALA A 58 -14.04 -3.53 1.44
N ARG A 59 -14.27 -2.87 2.59
CA ARG A 59 -15.19 -3.37 3.62
C ARG A 59 -16.61 -3.52 3.08
N ARG A 60 -17.12 -2.50 2.37
CA ARG A 60 -18.45 -2.53 1.77
C ARG A 60 -18.58 -3.63 0.72
N TYR A 61 -17.59 -3.78 -0.16
CA TYR A 61 -17.53 -4.83 -1.16
C TYR A 61 -17.48 -6.23 -0.53
N ALA A 62 -16.73 -6.41 0.56
CA ALA A 62 -16.67 -7.68 1.27
C ALA A 62 -18.04 -8.09 1.85
N LEU A 63 -18.75 -7.14 2.47
CA LEU A 63 -20.11 -7.37 2.96
C LEU A 63 -21.07 -7.69 1.81
N ALA A 64 -21.05 -6.90 0.73
CA ALA A 64 -21.85 -7.13 -0.47
C ALA A 64 -21.58 -8.50 -1.11
N SER A 65 -20.31 -8.89 -1.19
CA SER A 65 -19.90 -10.20 -1.74
C SER A 65 -20.38 -11.36 -0.86
N ASN A 66 -20.34 -11.20 0.45
CA ASN A 66 -20.88 -12.20 1.39
C ASN A 66 -22.40 -12.30 1.26
N GLU A 67 -23.09 -11.18 1.13
CA GLU A 67 -24.54 -11.17 0.89
C GLU A 67 -24.89 -11.85 -0.43
N PHE A 68 -24.18 -11.54 -1.51
CA PHE A 68 -24.34 -12.18 -2.82
C PHE A 68 -24.19 -13.70 -2.73
N ARG A 69 -23.15 -14.19 -2.06
CA ARG A 69 -22.92 -15.62 -1.84
C ARG A 69 -24.07 -16.27 -1.06
N ARG A 70 -24.59 -15.60 -0.03
CA ARG A 70 -25.73 -16.10 0.75
C ARG A 70 -26.99 -16.20 -0.11
N ARG A 71 -27.17 -15.27 -1.04
CA ARG A 71 -28.34 -15.15 -1.92
C ARG A 71 -28.11 -15.79 -3.30
N ILE A 72 -27.08 -16.62 -3.48
CA ILE A 72 -26.61 -17.08 -4.81
C ILE A 72 -27.72 -17.73 -5.66
N ASN A 73 -28.68 -18.41 -5.03
CA ASN A 73 -29.80 -19.04 -5.74
C ASN A 73 -30.74 -18.03 -6.40
N GLU A 74 -30.88 -16.83 -5.83
CA GLU A 74 -31.69 -15.73 -6.40
C GLU A 74 -31.05 -15.17 -7.68
N PHE A 75 -29.73 -15.31 -7.83
CA PHE A 75 -28.98 -14.81 -8.99
C PHE A 75 -28.86 -15.82 -10.14
N ARG A 76 -29.31 -17.07 -9.97
CA ARG A 76 -29.21 -18.12 -11.01
C ARG A 76 -29.99 -17.81 -12.28
N GLY A 77 -31.04 -17.00 -12.18
CA GLY A 77 -31.85 -16.54 -13.33
C GLY A 77 -31.46 -15.17 -13.88
N CYS A 78 -30.41 -14.53 -13.33
CA CYS A 78 -29.97 -13.23 -13.80
C CYS A 78 -29.28 -13.31 -15.17
N ASN A 79 -29.15 -12.13 -15.80
CA ASN A 79 -28.44 -11.99 -17.06
C ASN A 79 -27.02 -12.56 -16.98
N SER A 80 -26.76 -13.63 -17.73
CA SER A 80 -25.48 -14.33 -17.81
C SER A 80 -24.31 -13.40 -18.18
N ALA A 81 -24.55 -12.38 -19.02
CA ALA A 81 -23.53 -11.41 -19.39
C ALA A 81 -23.05 -10.58 -18.19
N LEU A 82 -23.95 -10.23 -17.25
CA LEU A 82 -23.58 -9.50 -16.04
C LEU A 82 -22.77 -10.38 -15.08
N LEU A 83 -23.09 -11.67 -14.99
CA LEU A 83 -22.34 -12.64 -14.18
C LEU A 83 -20.93 -12.85 -14.75
N MET A 84 -20.81 -13.03 -16.07
CA MET A 84 -19.50 -13.13 -16.73
C MET A 84 -18.68 -11.85 -16.57
N GLN A 85 -19.31 -10.69 -16.67
CA GLN A 85 -18.64 -9.41 -16.44
C GLN A 85 -18.12 -9.31 -15.00
N LEU A 86 -18.93 -9.71 -14.01
CA LEU A 86 -18.53 -9.70 -12.61
C LEU A 86 -17.34 -10.63 -12.37
N GLU A 87 -17.35 -11.84 -12.94
CA GLU A 87 -16.24 -12.78 -12.87
C GLU A 87 -14.95 -12.20 -13.49
N GLY A 88 -15.06 -11.62 -14.69
CA GLY A 88 -13.93 -10.96 -15.34
C GLY A 88 -13.34 -9.83 -14.49
N LEU A 89 -14.19 -8.99 -13.89
CA LEU A 89 -13.76 -7.92 -12.98
C LEU A 89 -13.11 -8.47 -11.72
N GLN A 90 -13.60 -9.58 -11.16
CA GLN A 90 -12.99 -10.21 -9.98
C GLN A 90 -11.60 -10.76 -10.29
N LYS A 91 -11.40 -11.34 -11.48
CA LYS A 91 -10.08 -11.77 -11.94
C LYS A 91 -9.13 -10.58 -12.11
N GLN A 92 -9.58 -9.52 -12.79
CA GLN A 92 -8.79 -8.29 -12.96
C GLN A 92 -8.44 -7.65 -11.62
N LEU A 93 -9.38 -7.58 -10.69
CA LEU A 93 -9.16 -7.02 -9.35
C LEU A 93 -8.07 -7.79 -8.59
N LYS A 94 -8.08 -9.13 -8.69
CA LYS A 94 -7.05 -9.99 -8.10
C LYS A 94 -5.67 -9.66 -8.69
N GLU A 95 -5.57 -9.61 -10.01
CA GLU A 95 -4.31 -9.31 -10.71
C GLU A 95 -3.77 -7.92 -10.32
N LYS A 96 -4.61 -6.89 -10.37
CA LYS A 96 -4.22 -5.51 -10.02
C LYS A 96 -3.82 -5.34 -8.55
N THR A 97 -4.51 -6.04 -7.64
CA THR A 97 -4.13 -6.03 -6.23
C THR A 97 -2.78 -6.71 -6.00
N GLN A 98 -2.50 -7.81 -6.72
CA GLN A 98 -1.20 -8.49 -6.65
C GLN A 98 -0.07 -7.61 -7.17
N GLU A 99 -0.25 -6.94 -8.32
CA GLU A 99 0.70 -5.97 -8.87
C GLU A 99 1.03 -4.86 -7.86
N ALA A 100 -0.01 -4.24 -7.27
CA ALA A 100 0.15 -3.18 -6.29
C ALA A 100 0.92 -3.66 -5.04
N ASN A 101 0.60 -4.85 -4.53
CA ASN A 101 1.26 -5.42 -3.35
C ASN A 101 2.77 -5.67 -3.58
N VAL A 102 3.15 -6.14 -4.77
CA VAL A 102 4.57 -6.32 -5.12
C VAL A 102 5.32 -4.99 -5.05
N LEU A 103 4.72 -3.90 -5.54
CA LEU A 103 5.33 -2.57 -5.49
C LEU A 103 5.44 -2.05 -4.05
N VAL A 104 4.41 -2.22 -3.23
CA VAL A 104 4.47 -1.87 -1.80
C VAL A 104 5.62 -2.58 -1.10
N ASP A 105 5.80 -3.88 -1.36
CA ASP A 105 6.91 -4.65 -0.78
C ASP A 105 8.28 -4.14 -1.24
N GLN A 106 8.41 -3.75 -2.51
CA GLN A 106 9.65 -3.15 -3.01
C GLN A 106 9.96 -1.82 -2.33
N VAL A 107 8.97 -0.92 -2.21
CA VAL A 107 9.13 0.37 -1.53
C VAL A 107 9.55 0.14 -0.08
N LYS A 108 8.88 -0.78 0.63
CA LYS A 108 9.22 -1.14 2.01
C LYS A 108 10.66 -1.65 2.16
N ARG A 109 11.15 -2.50 1.23
CA ARG A 109 12.52 -3.00 1.24
C ARG A 109 13.53 -1.87 1.01
N ARG A 110 13.28 -0.98 0.05
CA ARG A 110 14.15 0.18 -0.21
C ARG A 110 14.21 1.12 0.99
N SER A 111 13.07 1.46 1.59
CA SER A 111 13.03 2.30 2.79
C SER A 111 13.81 1.68 3.95
N ARG A 112 13.68 0.37 4.19
CA ARG A 112 14.47 -0.33 5.21
C ARG A 112 15.97 -0.30 4.94
N ALA A 113 16.40 -0.48 3.69
CA ALA A 113 17.79 -0.40 3.30
C ALA A 113 18.35 1.01 3.52
N ASN A 114 17.62 2.04 3.09
CA ASN A 114 18.00 3.44 3.26
C ASN A 114 18.11 3.81 4.75
N THR A 115 17.13 3.45 5.59
CA THR A 115 17.20 3.71 7.04
C THR A 115 18.43 3.04 7.66
N ARG A 116 18.72 1.79 7.31
CA ARG A 116 19.91 1.09 7.81
C ARG A 116 21.21 1.77 7.37
N ALA A 117 21.30 2.17 6.11
CA ALA A 117 22.46 2.89 5.59
C ALA A 117 22.65 4.23 6.32
N THR A 118 21.58 5.02 6.47
CA THR A 118 21.63 6.31 7.19
C THR A 118 22.05 6.14 8.65
N LEU A 119 21.50 5.14 9.36
CA LEU A 119 21.89 4.86 10.75
C LEU A 119 23.36 4.46 10.85
N PHE A 120 23.84 3.63 9.91
CA PHE A 120 25.24 3.23 9.86
C PHE A 120 26.16 4.42 9.58
N THR A 121 25.85 5.25 8.59
CA THR A 121 26.62 6.48 8.30
C THR A 121 26.61 7.43 9.49
N ALA A 122 25.46 7.61 10.16
CA ALA A 122 25.36 8.45 11.34
C ALA A 122 26.22 7.92 12.50
N GLN A 123 26.29 6.59 12.67
CA GLN A 123 27.17 5.95 13.65
C GLN A 123 28.65 6.14 13.31
N GLU A 124 29.06 5.94 12.06
CA GLU A 124 30.45 6.17 11.61
C GLU A 124 30.86 7.63 11.80
N MET A 125 29.98 8.58 11.47
CA MET A 125 30.21 10.01 11.70
C MET A 125 30.33 10.34 13.19
N GLY A 126 29.47 9.76 14.03
CA GLY A 126 29.54 9.91 15.48
C GLY A 126 30.83 9.34 16.08
N GLN A 127 31.29 8.18 15.59
CA GLN A 127 32.57 7.59 16.01
C GLN A 127 33.78 8.43 15.56
N ARG A 128 33.77 8.95 14.32
CA ARG A 128 34.81 9.87 13.84
C ARG A 128 34.84 11.20 14.60
N ALA A 129 33.69 11.71 15.02
CA ALA A 129 33.61 12.93 15.84
C ALA A 129 34.06 12.71 17.29
N ALA A 130 33.84 11.51 17.85
CA ALA A 130 34.27 11.15 19.22
C ALA A 130 35.79 10.87 19.32
N PHE A 131 36.44 10.53 18.21
CA PHE A 131 37.89 10.40 18.10
C PHE A 131 38.43 11.39 17.07
N PRO A 132 38.50 12.70 17.40
CA PRO A 132 39.31 13.60 16.60
C PRO A 132 40.72 13.03 16.63
N GLN A 133 41.24 12.64 15.46
CA GLN A 133 42.64 12.25 15.31
C GLN A 133 43.48 13.25 16.09
N ALA A 134 44.26 12.76 17.04
CA ALA A 134 45.31 13.53 17.67
C ALA A 134 46.23 14.02 16.54
N VAL A 135 45.97 15.23 16.08
CA VAL A 135 46.85 15.93 15.15
C VAL A 135 48.18 16.02 15.87
N ASN A 136 49.18 15.30 15.36
CA ASN A 136 50.57 15.30 15.81
C ASN A 136 51.01 16.73 16.13
N LYS A 137 51.07 17.06 17.42
CA LYS A 137 51.82 18.20 17.93
C LYS A 137 53.26 17.75 18.14
N ASP A 138 53.97 17.39 17.08
CA ASP A 138 55.39 17.05 17.14
C ASP A 138 56.13 17.53 15.88
N GLU A 139 55.88 18.78 15.46
CA GLU A 139 56.76 19.49 14.52
C GLU A 139 56.84 20.99 14.89
N ALA A 140 57.30 21.32 16.10
CA ALA A 140 57.61 22.72 16.43
C ALA A 140 58.72 22.90 17.49
N THR A 141 59.62 21.92 17.68
CA THR A 141 60.67 22.02 18.72
C THR A 141 62.03 21.48 18.25
N THR A 142 62.49 21.88 17.07
CA THR A 142 63.87 21.57 16.63
C THR A 142 64.57 22.71 15.88
N LYS A 143 64.22 23.98 16.13
CA LYS A 143 64.90 25.13 15.50
C LYS A 143 65.37 26.26 16.45
N GLU A 144 65.55 25.98 17.74
CA GLU A 144 66.05 27.01 18.68
C GLU A 144 67.18 26.52 19.60
N ARG A 145 68.13 25.75 19.04
CA ARG A 145 69.44 25.50 19.67
C ARG A 145 70.62 25.55 18.69
N ALA A 146 70.44 26.21 17.54
CA ALA A 146 71.50 26.46 16.58
C ALA A 146 71.53 27.95 16.20
N ALA A 147 71.80 28.79 17.20
CA ALA A 147 72.31 30.15 16.99
C ALA A 147 73.25 30.43 18.17
N SER A 148 74.49 29.99 17.98
CA SER A 148 75.67 30.57 18.63
C SER A 148 75.87 32.01 18.17
#